data_AF-T5AM32-F1
#
_entry.id   AF-T5AM32-F1
#
_cell.length_a   1.000
_cell.length_b   1.000
_cell.length_c   1.000
_cell.angle_alpha   90.00
_cell.angle_beta   90.00
_cell.angle_gamma   90.00
#
_symmetry.space_group_name_H-M   'P 1'
#
loop_
_entity.id
_entity.type
_entity.pdbx_description
1 polymer ?
#
loop_
_entity_poly.entity_id
_entity_poly.type
_entity_poly.pdbx_seq_one_letter_code
_entity_poly.pdbx_strand_id
1 'polypeptide(L)'
;MRIHKTQPAAVFPHRDPVLGLDWVRLVKAALRSDTLLETWHDLFTRSVARTFWVNTIGSWVLMTCEPDNIKAILATQFETWPIGGLRQRTITHVLGPHAIFSTNAGEWARARALIRPSFVRNQIADLECTDRHVENLLARLQSPSKADKVDLQALFYMFTMDTSTDFMFGHSTDMLVSPSSDAVEFTKAFDYALRSAVGRARKGWLHTSNNDPCPPPKSKPSSSNKDLVAMAGERTQGTDETSRPNQNGLTMVTGLSAYALSIWTQQTSAHPLHHAA
;
A
#
# COMPACT_ATOMS: atom_id res chain seq x y z
N MET A 1 -29.62 8.64 11.91
CA MET A 1 -30.15 9.99 11.63
C MET A 1 -29.24 10.64 10.58
N ARG A 2 -29.77 11.07 9.41
CA ARG A 2 -28.93 11.65 8.33
C ARG A 2 -28.54 13.08 8.71
N ILE A 3 -27.24 13.38 8.77
CA ILE A 3 -26.74 14.64 9.32
C ILE A 3 -27.18 15.85 8.45
N HIS A 4 -27.38 15.69 7.13
CA HIS A 4 -27.63 16.82 6.20
C HIS A 4 -28.80 16.64 5.20
N LYS A 5 -29.86 15.88 5.52
CA LYS A 5 -30.99 15.63 4.59
C LYS A 5 -30.56 15.09 3.21
N THR A 6 -29.45 14.37 3.14
CA THR A 6 -28.93 13.82 1.88
C THR A 6 -29.82 12.69 1.35
N GLN A 7 -29.86 12.56 0.02
CA GLN A 7 -30.47 11.40 -0.64
C GLN A 7 -29.69 10.13 -0.27
N PRO A 8 -30.36 8.97 -0.15
CA PRO A 8 -29.64 7.72 0.04
C PRO A 8 -28.80 7.43 -1.21
N ALA A 9 -27.57 6.97 -1.02
CA ALA A 9 -26.78 6.46 -2.15
C ALA A 9 -27.48 5.23 -2.74
N ALA A 10 -27.28 5.00 -4.04
CA ALA A 10 -27.76 3.79 -4.71
C ALA A 10 -27.22 2.54 -4.02
N VAL A 11 -27.88 1.41 -4.18
CA VAL A 11 -27.43 0.12 -3.63
C VAL A 11 -27.21 -0.82 -4.79
N PHE A 12 -26.05 -1.50 -4.81
CA PHE A 12 -25.78 -2.54 -5.78
C PHE A 12 -26.88 -3.62 -5.71
N PRO A 13 -27.45 -4.06 -6.86
CA PRO A 13 -28.57 -4.99 -6.88
C PRO A 13 -28.12 -6.42 -6.52
N HIS A 14 -27.96 -6.68 -5.22
CA HIS A 14 -27.50 -7.96 -4.71
C HIS A 14 -28.52 -9.08 -4.95
N ARG A 15 -28.05 -10.20 -5.51
CA ARG A 15 -28.83 -11.47 -5.52
C ARG A 15 -28.81 -12.17 -4.16
N ASP A 16 -27.72 -12.02 -3.41
CA ASP A 16 -27.58 -12.50 -2.04
C ASP A 16 -27.52 -11.29 -1.10
N PRO A 17 -28.65 -10.87 -0.50
CA PRO A 17 -28.71 -9.66 0.30
C PRO A 17 -28.00 -9.77 1.65
N VAL A 18 -27.75 -10.99 2.14
CA VAL A 18 -27.16 -11.22 3.47
C VAL A 18 -25.64 -11.18 3.39
N LEU A 19 -25.04 -11.94 2.48
CA LEU A 19 -23.58 -12.05 2.38
C LEU A 19 -23.00 -11.34 1.16
N GLY A 20 -23.79 -10.97 0.15
CA GLY A 20 -23.27 -10.35 -1.07
C GLY A 20 -22.31 -11.25 -1.86
N LEU A 21 -22.53 -12.57 -1.88
CA LEU A 21 -21.64 -13.51 -2.56
C LEU A 21 -21.55 -13.28 -4.08
N ASP A 22 -22.59 -12.69 -4.66
CA ASP A 22 -22.64 -12.29 -6.06
C ASP A 22 -21.58 -11.21 -6.38
N TRP A 23 -21.40 -10.24 -5.50
CA TRP A 23 -20.33 -9.26 -5.59
C TRP A 23 -18.95 -9.91 -5.55
N VAL A 24 -18.74 -10.84 -4.61
CA VAL A 24 -17.46 -11.55 -4.49
C VAL A 24 -17.16 -12.35 -5.75
N ARG A 25 -18.16 -12.99 -6.36
CA ARG A 25 -18.00 -13.73 -7.62
C ARG A 25 -17.65 -12.79 -8.77
N LEU A 26 -18.32 -11.64 -8.86
CA LEU A 26 -18.04 -10.60 -9.86
C LEU A 26 -16.60 -10.10 -9.74
N VAL A 27 -16.17 -9.70 -8.54
CA VAL A 27 -14.80 -9.22 -8.30
C VAL A 27 -13.77 -10.32 -8.58
N LYS A 28 -14.02 -11.57 -8.17
CA LYS A 28 -13.12 -12.70 -8.46
C LYS A 28 -13.06 -13.07 -9.95
N ALA A 29 -14.13 -12.87 -10.70
CA ALA A 29 -14.13 -13.10 -12.14
C ALA A 29 -13.36 -12.00 -12.88
N ALA A 30 -13.61 -10.74 -12.52
CA ALA A 30 -12.89 -9.59 -13.07
C ALA A 30 -11.38 -9.65 -12.77
N LEU A 31 -11.01 -10.04 -11.55
CA LEU A 31 -9.60 -10.28 -11.19
C LEU A 31 -8.95 -11.41 -11.98
N ARG A 32 -9.69 -12.47 -12.33
CA ARG A 32 -9.15 -13.61 -13.09
C ARG A 32 -9.01 -13.33 -14.59
N SER A 33 -9.71 -12.31 -15.07
CA SER A 33 -9.69 -11.88 -16.48
C SER A 33 -8.95 -10.56 -16.68
N ASP A 34 -8.32 -10.02 -15.63
CA ASP A 34 -7.63 -8.72 -15.61
C ASP A 34 -8.50 -7.51 -16.00
N THR A 35 -9.83 -7.65 -15.94
CA THR A 35 -10.81 -6.61 -16.31
C THR A 35 -11.36 -5.84 -15.12
N LEU A 36 -10.66 -5.86 -13.98
CA LEU A 36 -11.16 -5.26 -12.74
C LEU A 36 -11.43 -3.76 -12.88
N LEU A 37 -10.53 -3.01 -13.53
CA LEU A 37 -10.69 -1.57 -13.71
C LEU A 37 -11.84 -1.24 -14.66
N GLU A 38 -12.01 -2.01 -15.73
CA GLU A 38 -13.13 -1.88 -16.68
C GLU A 38 -14.46 -2.18 -15.98
N THR A 39 -14.48 -3.23 -15.16
CA THR A 39 -15.63 -3.57 -14.32
C THR A 39 -15.98 -2.43 -13.37
N TRP A 40 -15.00 -1.80 -12.72
CA TRP A 40 -15.23 -0.62 -11.90
C TRP A 40 -15.80 0.55 -12.71
N HIS A 41 -15.21 0.83 -13.86
CA HIS A 41 -15.66 1.89 -14.75
C HIS A 41 -17.12 1.69 -15.16
N ASP A 42 -17.49 0.48 -15.59
CA ASP A 42 -18.86 0.15 -15.98
C ASP A 42 -19.84 0.26 -14.80
N LEU A 43 -19.46 -0.20 -13.60
CA LEU A 43 -20.29 -0.07 -12.40
C LEU A 43 -20.56 1.41 -12.05
N PHE A 44 -19.54 2.26 -12.12
CA PHE A 44 -19.66 3.68 -11.79
C PHE A 44 -20.37 4.52 -12.86
N THR A 45 -20.26 4.14 -14.14
CA THR A 45 -20.74 4.98 -15.26
C THR A 45 -22.02 4.49 -15.91
N ARG A 46 -22.25 3.17 -15.96
CA ARG A 46 -23.33 2.55 -16.74
C ARG A 46 -24.32 1.77 -15.89
N SER A 47 -23.84 0.99 -14.92
CA SER A 47 -24.64 -0.08 -14.33
C SER A 47 -25.29 0.26 -12.99
N VAL A 48 -24.64 1.08 -12.14
CA VAL A 48 -25.13 1.35 -10.77
C VAL A 48 -25.30 2.84 -10.53
N ALA A 49 -24.21 3.53 -10.19
CA ALA A 49 -24.17 4.97 -9.94
C ALA A 49 -22.72 5.40 -9.68
N ARG A 50 -22.47 6.71 -9.69
CA ARG A 50 -21.17 7.27 -9.30
C ARG A 50 -20.85 7.12 -7.82
N THR A 51 -21.87 6.92 -6.97
CA THR A 51 -21.74 6.57 -5.56
C THR A 51 -22.80 5.54 -5.16
N PHE A 52 -22.38 4.41 -4.61
CA PHE A 52 -23.29 3.32 -4.24
C PHE A 52 -22.77 2.46 -3.09
N TRP A 53 -23.70 1.84 -2.37
CA TRP A 53 -23.44 0.83 -1.35
C TRP A 53 -23.33 -0.56 -1.95
N VAL A 54 -22.41 -1.34 -1.42
CA VAL A 54 -22.25 -2.74 -1.75
C VAL A 54 -22.02 -3.58 -0.50
N ASN A 55 -22.68 -4.72 -0.42
CA ASN A 55 -22.44 -5.73 0.59
C ASN A 55 -21.33 -6.66 0.10
N THR A 56 -20.22 -6.69 0.84
CA THR A 56 -19.12 -7.62 0.62
C THR A 56 -18.93 -8.50 1.84
N ILE A 57 -19.37 -9.75 1.74
CA ILE A 57 -19.23 -10.76 2.79
C ILE A 57 -19.86 -10.29 4.12
N GLY A 58 -21.10 -9.79 4.05
CA GLY A 58 -21.87 -9.32 5.20
C GLY A 58 -21.47 -7.93 5.72
N SER A 59 -20.48 -7.27 5.09
CA SER A 59 -20.07 -5.91 5.44
C SER A 59 -20.44 -4.93 4.33
N TRP A 60 -21.11 -3.84 4.69
CA TRP A 60 -21.45 -2.77 3.76
C TRP A 60 -20.26 -1.84 3.53
N VAL A 61 -19.97 -1.58 2.25
CA VAL A 61 -18.90 -0.67 1.79
C VAL A 61 -19.54 0.36 0.88
N LEU A 62 -19.20 1.63 1.11
CA LEU A 62 -19.58 2.73 0.22
C LEU A 62 -18.50 2.88 -0.85
N MET A 63 -18.90 2.79 -2.11
CA MET A 63 -18.04 3.04 -3.26
C MET A 63 -18.39 4.40 -3.87
N THR A 64 -17.38 5.19 -4.23
CA THR A 64 -17.56 6.52 -4.83
C THR A 64 -16.44 6.83 -5.83
N CYS A 65 -16.82 7.37 -6.99
CA CYS A 65 -15.89 8.01 -7.94
C CYS A 65 -16.10 9.54 -8.02
N GLU A 66 -16.94 10.11 -7.16
CA GLU A 66 -17.19 11.55 -7.12
C GLU A 66 -15.99 12.32 -6.55
N PRO A 67 -15.50 13.37 -7.24
CA PRO A 67 -14.33 14.11 -6.81
C PRO A 67 -14.54 14.83 -5.47
N ASP A 68 -15.75 15.34 -5.21
CA ASP A 68 -16.07 16.03 -3.96
C ASP A 68 -16.05 15.07 -2.76
N ASN A 69 -16.54 13.84 -2.93
CA ASN A 69 -16.46 12.80 -1.90
C ASN A 69 -15.01 12.39 -1.65
N ILE A 70 -14.22 12.21 -2.71
CA ILE A 70 -12.79 11.87 -2.60
C ILE A 70 -12.03 12.97 -1.87
N LYS A 71 -12.30 14.24 -2.19
CA LYS A 71 -11.73 15.41 -1.51
C LYS A 71 -12.17 15.47 -0.05
N ALA A 72 -13.44 15.17 0.23
CA ALA A 72 -13.95 15.12 1.60
C ALA A 72 -13.20 14.10 2.44
N ILE A 73 -13.06 12.87 1.94
CA ILE A 73 -12.42 11.75 2.64
C ILE A 73 -10.90 11.97 2.79
N LEU A 74 -10.22 12.42 1.74
CA LEU A 74 -8.75 12.46 1.72
C LEU A 74 -8.13 13.78 2.18
N ALA A 75 -8.88 14.89 2.17
CA ALA A 75 -8.33 16.22 2.44
C ALA A 75 -9.06 16.99 3.54
N THR A 76 -10.38 17.18 3.43
CA THR A 76 -11.08 18.14 4.31
C THR A 76 -11.61 17.51 5.59
N GLN A 77 -11.96 16.22 5.58
CA GLN A 77 -12.59 15.52 6.69
C GLN A 77 -11.83 14.23 7.05
N PHE A 78 -10.51 14.22 6.91
CA PHE A 78 -9.66 13.05 7.13
C PHE A 78 -9.89 12.39 8.49
N GLU A 79 -9.99 13.18 9.56
CA GLU A 79 -10.25 12.70 10.93
C GLU A 79 -11.62 12.01 11.10
N THR A 80 -12.59 12.33 10.23
CA THR A 80 -13.92 11.70 10.22
C THR A 80 -13.92 10.34 9.52
N TRP A 81 -12.89 10.07 8.70
CA TRP A 81 -12.76 8.85 7.91
C TRP A 81 -11.50 8.06 8.29
N PRO A 82 -11.43 7.53 9.53
CA PRO A 82 -10.28 6.76 9.97
C PRO A 82 -10.12 5.48 9.16
N ILE A 83 -8.87 5.02 9.04
CA ILE A 83 -8.55 3.71 8.52
C ILE A 83 -9.04 2.67 9.53
N GLY A 84 -10.02 1.86 9.14
CA GLY A 84 -10.64 0.87 10.01
C GLY A 84 -10.93 -0.46 9.31
N GLY A 85 -11.58 -1.35 10.06
CA GLY A 85 -12.10 -2.61 9.53
C GLY A 85 -11.02 -3.59 9.09
N LEU A 86 -11.28 -4.30 7.98
CA LEU A 86 -10.38 -5.33 7.48
C LEU A 86 -9.02 -4.76 7.04
N ARG A 87 -9.04 -3.60 6.38
CA ARG A 87 -7.83 -2.93 5.90
C ARG A 87 -6.83 -2.69 7.03
N GLN A 88 -7.30 -2.08 8.13
CA GLN A 88 -6.46 -1.81 9.30
C GLN A 88 -5.92 -3.10 9.92
N ARG A 89 -6.78 -4.11 10.13
CA ARG A 89 -6.34 -5.39 10.71
C ARG A 89 -5.26 -6.08 9.87
N THR A 90 -5.44 -6.11 8.56
CA THR A 90 -4.50 -6.74 7.64
C THR A 90 -3.14 -6.05 7.65
N ILE A 91 -3.11 -4.72 7.61
CA ILE A 91 -1.86 -3.96 7.57
C ILE A 91 -1.14 -3.97 8.93
N THR A 92 -1.89 -3.99 10.04
CA THR A 92 -1.35 -4.16 11.40
C THR A 92 -0.57 -5.46 11.56
N HIS A 93 -0.97 -6.56 10.91
CA HIS A 93 -0.22 -7.81 10.98
C HIS A 93 1.14 -7.75 10.29
N VAL A 94 1.30 -6.89 9.29
CA VAL A 94 2.51 -6.82 8.48
C VAL A 94 3.46 -5.74 8.97
N LEU A 95 2.93 -4.56 9.32
CA LEU A 95 3.73 -3.41 9.73
C LEU A 95 3.70 -3.15 11.24
N GLY A 96 2.85 -3.84 11.98
CA GLY A 96 2.63 -3.62 13.40
C GLY A 96 1.54 -2.59 13.71
N PRO A 97 1.12 -2.52 14.98
CA PRO A 97 -0.01 -1.69 15.42
C PRO A 97 0.28 -0.19 15.37
N HIS A 98 1.54 0.22 15.54
CA HIS A 98 1.97 1.62 15.62
C HIS A 98 2.49 2.18 14.28
N ALA A 99 2.36 1.42 13.19
CA ALA A 99 2.82 1.85 11.87
C ALA A 99 1.94 2.97 11.29
N ILE A 100 2.52 3.76 10.39
CA ILE A 100 1.83 4.89 9.73
C ILE A 100 0.56 4.46 8.97
N PHE A 101 0.45 3.21 8.50
CA PHE A 101 -0.74 2.72 7.81
C PHE A 101 -1.74 1.99 8.72
N SER A 102 -1.37 1.75 9.98
CA SER A 102 -2.17 1.02 10.97
C SER A 102 -2.82 1.94 12.00
N THR A 103 -2.38 3.20 12.06
CA THR A 103 -2.73 4.20 13.07
C THR A 103 -3.57 5.33 12.48
N ASN A 104 -4.26 6.09 13.34
CA ASN A 104 -5.12 7.21 12.96
C ASN A 104 -4.80 8.46 13.80
N ALA A 105 -5.31 9.62 13.37
CA ALA A 105 -5.27 10.88 14.12
C ALA A 105 -3.86 11.25 14.64
N GLY A 106 -3.73 11.54 15.95
CA GLY A 106 -2.48 11.99 16.57
C GLY A 106 -1.34 10.97 16.48
N GLU A 107 -1.65 9.67 16.54
CA GLU A 107 -0.64 8.62 16.40
C GLU A 107 -0.11 8.54 14.97
N TRP A 108 -1.00 8.64 13.99
CA TRP A 108 -0.63 8.77 12.59
C TRP A 108 0.22 10.02 12.33
N ALA A 109 -0.15 11.16 12.91
CA ALA A 109 0.59 12.41 12.78
C ALA A 109 2.02 12.26 13.34
N ARG A 110 2.17 11.59 14.49
CA ARG A 110 3.48 11.28 15.09
C ARG A 110 4.31 10.34 14.20
N ALA A 111 3.72 9.24 13.73
CA ALA A 111 4.40 8.31 12.82
C ALA A 111 4.85 8.99 11.53
N ARG A 112 4.01 9.89 10.98
CA ARG A 112 4.33 10.69 9.80
C ARG A 112 5.46 11.69 10.07
N ALA A 113 5.46 12.34 11.23
CA ALA A 113 6.53 13.26 11.61
C ALA A 113 7.90 12.57 11.69
N LEU A 114 7.95 11.30 12.13
CA LEU A 114 9.19 10.51 12.18
C LEU A 114 9.73 10.16 10.79
N ILE A 115 8.85 9.86 9.83
CA ILE A 115 9.24 9.41 8.49
C ILE A 115 9.53 10.60 7.55
N ARG A 116 8.89 11.75 7.79
CA ARG A 116 9.00 12.93 6.92
C ARG A 116 10.45 13.35 6.61
N PRO A 117 11.41 13.40 7.55
CA PRO A 117 12.79 13.79 7.26
C PRO A 117 13.46 12.91 6.19
N SER A 118 13.15 11.61 6.14
CA SER A 118 13.67 10.69 5.13
C SER A 118 13.28 11.09 3.71
N PHE A 119 12.17 11.81 3.54
CA PHE A 119 11.65 12.28 2.24
C PHE A 119 11.98 13.75 1.93
N VAL A 120 12.59 14.49 2.86
CA VAL A 120 12.98 15.91 2.67
C VAL A 120 14.47 16.04 2.33
N ARG A 121 15.16 14.91 2.06
CA ARG A 121 16.58 14.85 1.71
C ARG A 121 16.90 15.70 0.46
N ASN A 122 18.11 16.26 0.41
CA ASN A 122 18.60 17.12 -0.68
C ASN A 122 18.34 16.50 -2.06
N GLN A 123 17.51 17.18 -2.88
CA GLN A 123 17.12 16.74 -4.22
C GLN A 123 18.31 16.44 -5.16
N ILE A 124 19.48 17.03 -4.89
CA ILE A 124 20.71 16.83 -5.67
C ILE A 124 21.34 15.45 -5.39
N ALA A 125 21.34 14.99 -4.14
CA ALA A 125 21.89 13.67 -3.77
C ALA A 125 20.98 12.52 -4.23
N ASP A 126 19.68 12.80 -4.42
CA ASP A 126 18.68 11.84 -4.92
C ASP A 126 18.84 11.56 -6.42
N LEU A 127 19.23 12.59 -7.19
CA LEU A 127 19.51 12.44 -8.62
C LEU A 127 20.74 11.57 -8.89
N GLU A 128 21.87 11.83 -8.21
CA GLU A 128 23.10 11.02 -8.38
C GLU A 128 22.88 9.55 -7.97
N CYS A 129 22.11 9.32 -6.91
CA CYS A 129 21.72 7.98 -6.47
C CYS A 129 20.91 7.27 -7.56
N THR A 130 19.88 7.96 -8.08
CA THR A 130 19.00 7.40 -9.11
C THR A 130 19.75 7.13 -10.41
N ASP A 131 20.61 8.05 -10.85
CA ASP A 131 21.39 7.92 -12.09
C ASP A 131 22.28 6.67 -12.06
N ARG A 132 22.98 6.43 -10.95
CA ARG A 132 23.78 5.21 -10.74
C ARG A 132 22.94 3.92 -10.88
N HIS A 133 21.74 3.89 -10.30
CA HIS A 133 20.86 2.73 -10.40
C HIS A 133 20.26 2.56 -11.80
N VAL A 134 20.04 3.66 -12.54
CA VAL A 134 19.63 3.63 -13.94
C VAL A 134 20.75 3.09 -14.82
N GLU A 135 21.99 3.51 -14.61
CA GLU A 135 23.16 2.96 -15.30
C GLU A 135 23.30 1.45 -15.06
N ASN A 136 23.13 0.99 -13.81
CA ASN A 136 23.13 -0.43 -13.47
C ASN A 136 22.03 -1.20 -14.22
N LEU A 137 20.82 -0.63 -14.30
CA LEU A 137 19.70 -1.21 -15.05
C LEU A 137 20.02 -1.32 -16.55
N LEU A 138 20.55 -0.24 -17.15
CA LEU A 138 20.94 -0.20 -18.56
C LEU A 138 22.05 -1.21 -18.86
N ALA A 139 23.08 -1.31 -18.01
CA ALA A 139 24.13 -2.30 -18.13
C ALA A 139 23.58 -3.73 -18.10
N ARG A 140 22.56 -3.99 -17.26
CA ARG A 140 21.90 -5.29 -17.18
C ARG A 140 21.06 -5.62 -18.41
N LEU A 141 20.45 -4.61 -19.02
CA LEU A 141 19.71 -4.72 -20.29
C LEU A 141 20.65 -4.94 -21.49
N GLN A 142 21.82 -4.31 -21.50
CA GLN A 142 22.81 -4.39 -22.58
C GLN A 142 23.71 -5.63 -22.49
N SER A 143 23.57 -6.44 -21.44
CA SER A 143 24.41 -7.62 -21.22
C SER A 143 24.28 -8.62 -22.39
N PRO A 144 25.38 -8.94 -23.09
CA PRO A 144 25.37 -9.67 -24.37
C PRO A 144 24.92 -11.14 -24.26
N SER A 145 24.60 -11.64 -23.06
CA SER A 145 24.18 -13.02 -22.83
C SER A 145 22.68 -13.27 -23.03
N LYS A 146 21.86 -12.26 -23.38
CA LYS A 146 20.40 -12.39 -23.47
C LYS A 146 19.86 -12.03 -24.86
N ALA A 147 20.27 -12.79 -25.87
CA ALA A 147 19.52 -12.89 -27.11
C ALA A 147 18.23 -13.68 -26.85
N ASP A 148 17.18 -12.98 -26.42
CA ASP A 148 15.87 -13.00 -27.11
C ASP A 148 14.72 -12.48 -26.24
N LYS A 149 14.77 -12.60 -24.90
CA LYS A 149 13.70 -12.10 -24.01
C LYS A 149 14.23 -11.67 -22.65
N VAL A 150 13.83 -10.48 -22.20
CA VAL A 150 14.14 -9.95 -20.87
C VAL A 150 12.85 -9.74 -20.11
N ASP A 151 12.78 -10.25 -18.88
CA ASP A 151 11.70 -9.94 -17.95
C ASP A 151 11.93 -8.55 -17.34
N LEU A 152 11.24 -7.55 -17.89
CA LEU A 152 11.30 -6.17 -17.40
C LEU A 152 10.67 -6.02 -16.01
N GLN A 153 9.67 -6.83 -15.66
CA GLN A 153 9.03 -6.74 -14.35
C GLN A 153 10.02 -7.11 -13.25
N ALA A 154 10.77 -8.20 -13.43
CA ALA A 154 11.82 -8.59 -12.50
C ALA A 154 12.93 -7.54 -12.40
N LEU A 155 13.35 -6.95 -13.52
CA LEU A 155 14.37 -5.89 -13.54
C LEU A 155 13.89 -4.63 -12.83
N PHE A 156 12.66 -4.16 -13.09
CA PHE A 156 12.10 -3.00 -12.42
C PHE A 156 11.88 -3.23 -10.93
N TYR A 157 11.55 -4.46 -10.53
CA TYR A 157 11.48 -4.81 -9.13
C TYR A 157 12.85 -4.70 -8.43
N MET A 158 13.92 -5.25 -9.04
CA MET A 158 15.29 -5.11 -8.51
C MET A 158 15.74 -3.65 -8.46
N PHE A 159 15.48 -2.89 -9.53
CA PHE A 159 15.74 -1.45 -9.58
C PHE A 159 15.00 -0.70 -8.47
N THR A 160 13.71 -1.00 -8.25
CA THR A 160 12.91 -0.37 -7.20
C THR A 160 13.46 -0.71 -5.81
N MET A 161 13.92 -1.94 -5.58
CA MET A 161 14.54 -2.34 -4.32
C MET A 161 15.85 -1.58 -4.08
N ASP A 162 16.75 -1.53 -5.06
CA ASP A 162 18.05 -0.85 -4.94
C ASP A 162 17.88 0.66 -4.72
N THR A 163 17.05 1.32 -5.54
CA THR A 163 16.76 2.75 -5.40
C THR A 163 16.08 3.08 -4.07
N SER A 164 15.06 2.31 -3.67
CA SER A 164 14.32 2.58 -2.43
C SER A 164 15.17 2.35 -1.18
N THR A 165 16.00 1.30 -1.17
CA THR A 165 16.87 1.00 -0.02
C THR A 165 18.02 1.99 0.10
N ASP A 166 18.64 2.38 -1.01
CA ASP A 166 19.67 3.43 -1.04
C ASP A 166 19.07 4.78 -0.60
N PHE A 167 17.87 5.12 -1.08
CA PHE A 167 17.17 6.32 -0.67
C PHE A 167 16.83 6.34 0.83
N MET A 168 16.16 5.29 1.33
CA MET A 168 15.64 5.24 2.70
C MET A 168 16.72 4.99 3.75
N PHE A 169 17.71 4.15 3.44
CA PHE A 169 18.72 3.68 4.40
C PHE A 169 20.13 4.18 4.10
N GLY A 170 20.38 4.75 2.91
CA GLY A 170 21.71 5.14 2.45
C GLY A 170 22.56 3.97 1.94
N HIS A 171 21.97 2.78 1.81
CA HIS A 171 22.64 1.57 1.37
C HIS A 171 21.73 0.78 0.42
N SER A 172 22.25 0.47 -0.76
CA SER A 172 21.59 -0.36 -1.78
C SER A 172 21.69 -1.85 -1.47
N THR A 173 20.70 -2.63 -1.90
CA THR A 173 20.74 -4.10 -1.91
C THR A 173 21.57 -4.68 -3.06
N ASP A 174 21.95 -3.84 -4.02
CA ASP A 174 22.72 -4.16 -5.23
C ASP A 174 22.18 -5.38 -6.01
N MET A 175 20.85 -5.51 -6.03
CA MET A 175 20.10 -6.56 -6.72
C MET A 175 20.34 -6.57 -8.22
N LEU A 176 20.58 -5.41 -8.83
CA LEU A 176 20.87 -5.30 -10.26
C LEU A 176 22.30 -5.72 -10.64
N VAL A 177 23.26 -5.66 -9.72
CA VAL A 177 24.69 -5.88 -10.00
C VAL A 177 25.14 -7.24 -9.50
N SER A 178 25.18 -7.42 -8.18
CA SER A 178 25.69 -8.62 -7.53
C SER A 178 25.10 -8.72 -6.11
N PRO A 179 23.87 -9.23 -5.96
CA PRO A 179 23.22 -9.27 -4.66
C PRO A 179 23.92 -10.20 -3.68
N SER A 180 24.07 -9.76 -2.44
CA SER A 180 24.52 -10.61 -1.34
C SER A 180 23.43 -11.64 -0.97
N SER A 181 23.81 -12.72 -0.27
CA SER A 181 22.84 -13.70 0.23
C SER A 181 21.77 -13.04 1.12
N ASP A 182 22.19 -12.09 1.95
CA ASP A 182 21.30 -11.36 2.86
C ASP A 182 20.34 -10.43 2.10
N ALA A 183 20.79 -9.77 1.03
CA ALA A 183 19.95 -8.93 0.17
C ALA A 183 18.86 -9.75 -0.55
N VAL A 184 19.22 -10.96 -1.02
CA VAL A 184 18.26 -11.90 -1.61
C VAL A 184 17.24 -12.38 -0.58
N GLU A 185 17.67 -12.72 0.63
CA GLU A 185 16.79 -13.16 1.71
C GLU A 185 15.82 -12.05 2.13
N PHE A 186 16.33 -10.83 2.33
CA PHE A 186 15.53 -9.65 2.63
C PHE A 186 14.46 -9.40 1.57
N THR A 187 14.85 -9.39 0.29
CA THR A 187 13.93 -9.14 -0.83
C THR A 187 12.83 -10.19 -0.89
N LYS A 188 13.16 -11.47 -0.67
CA LYS A 188 12.17 -12.57 -0.61
C LYS A 188 11.21 -12.41 0.57
N ALA A 189 11.72 -12.06 1.75
CA ALA A 189 10.90 -11.83 2.93
C ALA A 189 9.96 -10.62 2.73
N PHE A 190 10.46 -9.56 2.09
CA PHE A 190 9.69 -8.36 1.77
C PHE A 190 8.56 -8.65 0.77
N ASP A 191 8.86 -9.32 -0.34
CA ASP A 191 7.86 -9.75 -1.33
C ASP A 191 6.79 -10.67 -0.68
N TYR A 192 7.23 -11.62 0.14
CA TYR A 192 6.33 -12.49 0.90
C TYR A 192 5.38 -11.68 1.80
N ALA A 193 5.91 -10.75 2.59
CA ALA A 193 5.12 -9.93 3.50
C ALA A 193 4.05 -9.12 2.75
N LEU A 194 4.41 -8.50 1.62
CA LEU A 194 3.48 -7.73 0.79
C LEU A 194 2.40 -8.62 0.17
N ARG A 195 2.77 -9.79 -0.38
CA ARG A 195 1.81 -10.74 -0.97
C ARG A 195 0.86 -11.29 0.09
N SER A 196 1.36 -11.60 1.27
CA SER A 196 0.55 -12.08 2.40
C SER A 196 -0.41 -11.00 2.89
N ALA A 197 0.00 -9.72 2.93
CA ALA A 197 -0.88 -8.60 3.22
C ALA A 197 -2.07 -8.56 2.24
N VAL A 198 -1.78 -8.55 0.95
CA VAL A 198 -2.83 -8.48 -0.09
C VAL A 198 -3.72 -9.73 -0.07
N GLY A 199 -3.13 -10.91 0.11
CA GLY A 199 -3.87 -12.16 0.23
C GLY A 199 -4.85 -12.17 1.40
N ARG A 200 -4.45 -11.58 2.54
CA ARG A 200 -5.30 -11.44 3.75
C ARG A 200 -6.42 -10.43 3.54
N ALA A 201 -6.13 -9.29 2.92
CA ALA A 201 -7.15 -8.28 2.59
C ALA A 201 -8.24 -8.86 1.68
N ARG A 202 -7.85 -9.72 0.72
CA ARG A 202 -8.81 -10.36 -0.22
C ARG A 202 -9.62 -11.48 0.42
N LYS A 203 -9.04 -12.23 1.37
CA LYS A 203 -9.70 -13.37 2.03
C LYS A 203 -10.62 -12.95 3.19
N GLY A 204 -10.47 -11.73 3.71
CA GLY A 204 -11.37 -11.22 4.75
C GLY A 204 -11.36 -12.08 6.02
N TRP A 205 -12.52 -12.23 6.65
CA TRP A 205 -12.67 -13.03 7.86
C TRP A 205 -12.46 -14.54 7.64
N LEU A 206 -12.47 -15.01 6.38
CA LEU A 206 -12.15 -16.40 6.04
C LEU A 206 -10.66 -16.72 6.22
N HIS A 207 -9.84 -15.71 6.54
CA HIS A 207 -8.49 -15.94 7.02
C HIS A 207 -8.52 -16.40 8.49
N THR A 208 -8.93 -17.65 8.71
CA THR A 208 -8.74 -18.34 9.99
C THR A 208 -7.39 -19.08 9.98
N SER A 209 -6.67 -18.97 11.10
CA SER A 209 -5.47 -19.72 11.45
C SER A 209 -4.13 -19.32 10.81
N ASN A 210 -3.11 -19.43 11.66
CA ASN A 210 -1.73 -18.96 11.56
C ASN A 210 -0.84 -19.82 10.64
N ASN A 211 -1.41 -20.45 9.60
CA ASN A 211 -0.70 -21.39 8.74
C ASN A 211 -0.15 -20.73 7.48
N ASP A 212 0.76 -19.80 7.71
CA ASP A 212 1.58 -19.22 6.67
C ASP A 212 2.95 -19.94 6.73
N PRO A 213 3.30 -20.80 5.75
CA PRO A 213 4.58 -21.48 5.71
C PRO A 213 5.67 -20.47 5.33
N CYS A 214 6.04 -19.60 6.27
CA CYS A 214 7.32 -18.93 6.19
C CYS A 214 8.39 -19.98 6.51
N PRO A 215 9.39 -20.24 5.65
CA PRO A 215 10.56 -20.96 6.11
C PRO A 215 11.17 -20.14 7.25
N PRO A 216 11.42 -20.74 8.43
CA PRO A 216 12.06 -20.02 9.52
C PRO A 216 13.38 -19.42 9.02
N PRO A 217 13.74 -18.18 9.40
CA PRO A 217 15.01 -17.59 9.02
C PRO A 217 16.13 -18.57 9.43
N LYS A 218 16.92 -19.02 8.45
CA LYS A 218 17.93 -20.07 8.67
C LYS A 218 19.19 -19.56 9.36
N SER A 219 19.27 -18.28 9.68
CA SER A 219 20.39 -17.68 10.41
C SER A 219 19.85 -16.80 11.53
N LYS A 220 20.50 -16.89 12.70
CA LYS A 220 20.42 -15.84 13.72
C LYS A 220 20.74 -14.51 13.03
N PRO A 221 20.05 -13.41 13.34
CA PRO A 221 20.39 -12.10 12.78
C PRO A 221 21.89 -11.87 13.02
N SER A 222 22.65 -11.73 11.93
CA SER A 222 24.05 -11.31 12.02
C SER A 222 24.07 -9.97 12.77
N SER A 223 25.12 -9.72 13.56
CA SER A 223 25.26 -8.50 14.35
C SER A 223 25.02 -7.23 13.52
N SER A 224 25.34 -7.28 12.23
CA SER A 224 25.13 -6.22 11.24
C SER A 224 23.67 -5.79 11.07
N ASN A 225 22.69 -6.68 11.23
CA ASN A 225 21.26 -6.33 11.14
C ASN A 225 20.73 -5.62 12.40
N LYS A 226 21.37 -5.84 13.56
CA LYS A 226 21.09 -5.04 14.76
C LYS A 226 21.69 -3.65 14.64
N ASP A 227 22.87 -3.55 14.02
CA ASP A 227 23.53 -2.28 13.76
C ASP A 227 22.75 -1.43 12.75
N LEU A 228 22.16 -2.04 11.70
CA LEU A 228 21.29 -1.36 10.73
C LEU A 228 20.03 -0.74 11.35
N VAL A 229 19.37 -1.45 12.27
CA VAL A 229 18.16 -0.94 12.96
C VAL A 229 18.52 0.03 14.09
N ALA A 230 19.65 -0.18 14.78
CA ALA A 230 20.12 0.71 15.85
C ALA A 230 20.67 2.04 15.30
N MET A 231 21.40 2.02 14.18
CA MET A 231 21.99 3.22 13.55
C MET A 231 20.91 4.13 12.93
N ALA A 232 19.79 3.58 12.49
CA ALA A 232 18.62 4.35 12.07
C ALA A 232 17.97 5.10 13.26
N GLY A 233 18.06 4.55 14.46
CA GLY A 233 17.60 5.19 15.70
C GLY A 233 18.50 6.34 16.16
N GLU A 234 19.82 6.19 16.06
CA GLU A 234 20.78 7.16 16.61
C GLU A 234 20.91 8.46 15.79
N ARG A 235 20.63 8.45 14.47
CA ARG A 235 20.74 9.66 13.62
C ARG A 235 19.54 10.61 13.68
N THR A 236 18.43 10.24 14.30
CA THR A 236 17.23 11.10 14.39
C THR A 236 17.28 12.13 15.53
N GLN A 237 18.31 12.11 16.38
CA GLN A 237 18.42 13.01 17.55
C GLN A 237 19.24 14.29 17.33
N GLY A 238 19.84 14.48 16.16
CA GLY A 238 20.68 15.66 15.90
C GLY A 238 20.26 16.41 14.65
N THR A 239 19.35 17.38 14.77
CA THR A 239 19.46 18.72 14.14
C THR A 239 18.25 19.58 14.49
N ASP A 240 18.56 20.76 14.98
CA ASP A 240 17.69 21.75 15.61
C ASP A 240 16.83 22.53 14.59
N GLU A 241 15.75 23.11 15.09
CA GLU A 241 14.70 23.83 14.34
C GLU A 241 15.21 25.02 13.52
N THR A 242 14.67 25.19 12.30
CA THR A 242 13.89 26.37 11.84
C THR A 242 13.80 26.38 10.30
N SER A 243 12.59 26.25 9.73
CA SER A 243 12.12 26.94 8.51
C SER A 243 10.76 26.41 8.02
N ARG A 244 9.92 27.35 7.55
CA ARG A 244 8.49 27.20 7.18
C ARG A 244 8.23 26.20 6.03
N PRO A 245 7.00 25.62 5.94
CA PRO A 245 6.69 24.61 4.93
C PRO A 245 6.42 25.25 3.57
N ASN A 246 7.26 24.95 2.58
CA ASN A 246 6.95 25.23 1.18
C ASN A 246 6.18 24.04 0.59
N GLN A 247 4.99 24.32 0.06
CA GLN A 247 4.16 23.39 -0.70
C GLN A 247 4.90 23.11 -2.02
N ASN A 248 5.38 21.90 -2.27
CA ASN A 248 5.70 21.34 -3.62
C ASN A 248 6.38 19.96 -3.53
N GLY A 249 5.79 19.01 -2.79
CA GLY A 249 6.34 17.65 -2.63
C GLY A 249 5.42 16.54 -3.16
N LEU A 250 4.69 16.78 -4.24
CA LEU A 250 3.62 15.88 -4.72
C LEU A 250 4.07 14.87 -5.80
N THR A 251 5.35 14.77 -6.12
CA THR A 251 5.84 13.97 -7.26
C THR A 251 6.91 12.98 -6.85
N MET A 252 6.59 12.07 -5.92
CA MET A 252 7.38 10.83 -5.72
C MET A 252 6.60 9.73 -4.97
N VAL A 253 5.26 9.74 -5.05
CA VAL A 253 4.38 8.74 -4.41
C VAL A 253 3.68 7.86 -5.47
N THR A 254 4.16 7.89 -6.71
CA THR A 254 3.54 7.18 -7.84
C THR A 254 3.84 5.67 -7.86
N GLY A 255 4.91 5.20 -7.22
CA GLY A 255 5.22 3.75 -7.13
C GLY A 255 4.35 3.00 -6.11
N LEU A 256 4.07 3.62 -4.96
CA LEU A 256 3.12 3.08 -3.98
C LEU A 256 1.66 3.30 -4.41
N SER A 257 1.41 4.22 -5.34
CA SER A 257 0.06 4.55 -5.84
C SER A 257 -0.64 3.36 -6.51
N ALA A 258 0.02 2.54 -7.34
CA ALA A 258 -0.68 1.44 -8.02
C ALA A 258 -1.13 0.32 -7.08
N TYR A 259 -0.29 -0.04 -6.10
CA TYR A 259 -0.65 -1.03 -5.07
C TYR A 259 -1.60 -0.46 -4.02
N ALA A 260 -1.40 0.81 -3.62
CA ALA A 260 -2.33 1.52 -2.77
C ALA A 260 -3.69 1.67 -3.46
N LEU A 261 -3.78 1.90 -4.77
CA LEU A 261 -5.05 2.00 -5.50
C LEU A 261 -5.83 0.67 -5.45
N SER A 262 -5.13 -0.47 -5.52
CA SER A 262 -5.74 -1.81 -5.38
C SER A 262 -6.26 -2.10 -3.97
N ILE A 263 -5.63 -1.52 -2.93
CA ILE A 263 -6.08 -1.58 -1.54
C ILE A 263 -7.13 -0.49 -1.24
N TRP A 264 -7.06 0.65 -1.94
CA TRP A 264 -7.93 1.82 -1.81
C TRP A 264 -9.32 1.54 -2.36
N THR A 265 -9.45 0.68 -3.38
CA THR A 265 -10.75 0.32 -3.93
C THR A 265 -11.60 -0.60 -3.04
N GLN A 266 -11.09 -1.13 -1.91
CA GLN A 266 -11.74 -2.28 -1.28
C GLN A 266 -12.23 -2.16 0.17
N GLN A 267 -12.01 -1.08 0.93
CA GLN A 267 -12.73 -0.93 2.22
C GLN A 267 -12.59 0.46 2.84
N THR A 268 -13.67 1.24 2.71
CA THR A 268 -14.09 2.18 3.75
C THR A 268 -15.36 1.61 4.38
N SER A 269 -15.20 0.89 5.49
CA SER A 269 -16.32 0.48 6.33
C SER A 269 -16.79 1.69 7.13
N ALA A 270 -17.94 2.27 6.77
CA ALA A 270 -18.64 3.18 7.65
C ALA A 270 -19.44 2.36 8.69
N HIS A 271 -19.47 2.83 9.94
CA HIS A 271 -20.16 2.19 11.06
C HIS A 271 -21.62 1.83 10.73
N PRO A 272 -22.11 0.62 11.10
CA PRO A 272 -23.53 0.31 11.03
C PRO A 272 -24.26 1.10 12.12
N LEU A 273 -25.16 2.01 11.70
CA LEU A 273 -26.18 2.55 12.59
C LEU A 273 -27.13 1.39 12.93
N HIS A 274 -27.13 0.97 14.19
CA HIS A 274 -28.12 0.07 14.76
C HIS A 274 -29.53 0.58 14.43
N HIS A 275 -30.25 -0.16 13.59
CA HIS A 275 -31.69 -0.01 13.47
C HIS A 275 -32.35 -0.80 14.59
N ALA A 276 -33.02 -0.08 15.48
CA ALA A 276 -34.11 -0.61 16.26
C ALA A 276 -35.35 -0.72 15.35
N ALA A 277 -35.86 -1.94 15.23
CA ALA A 277 -37.26 -2.28 15.08
C ALA A 277 -37.42 -3.67 15.70
#